data_AF-J9CCC6-F1
#
_entry.id   AF-J9CCC6-F1
#
_cell.length_a   1.000
_cell.length_b   1.000
_cell.length_c   1.000
_cell.angle_alpha   90.00
_cell.angle_beta   90.00
_cell.angle_gamma   90.00
#
_symmetry.space_group_name_H-M   'P 1'
#
loop_
_entity.id
_entity.type
_entity.pdbx_description
1 polymer ?
#
loop_
_entity_poly.entity_id
_entity_poly.type
_entity_poly.pdbx_seq_one_letter_code
_entity_poly.pdbx_strand_id
1 'polypeptide(L)' 'MVLYKYHGAGNDFLIADGRKEKPGLDSLQIASLCDRRYGLGADGLMVLESREDADF' A
#
# COMPACT_ATOMS: atom_id res chain seq x y z
N MET A 1 11.27 4.23 -2.18
CA MET A 1 9.84 3.99 -1.90
C MET A 1 9.59 4.22 -0.42
N VAL A 2 8.65 5.10 -0.07
CA VAL A 2 8.22 5.35 1.32
C VAL A 2 6.83 4.75 1.47
N LEU A 3 6.59 4.03 2.57
CA LEU A 3 5.29 3.47 2.92
C LEU A 3 4.82 4.08 4.24
N TYR A 4 3.54 4.39 4.32
CA TYR A 4 2.89 4.84 5.54
C TYR A 4 1.91 3.79 6.02
N LYS A 5 1.96 3.44 7.31
CA LYS A 5 1.02 2.48 7.89
C LYS A 5 -0.16 3.24 8.53
N TYR A 6 -1.36 2.89 8.10
CA TYR A 6 -2.61 3.43 8.64
C TYR A 6 -3.54 2.31 9.07
N HIS A 7 -4.46 2.60 9.97
CA HIS A 7 -5.51 1.66 10.37
C HIS A 7 -6.83 2.38 10.62
N GLY A 8 -7.94 1.65 10.51
CA GLY A 8 -9.29 2.14 10.78
C GLY A 8 -10.24 0.98 11.04
N ALA A 9 -11.05 1.08 12.09
CA ALA A 9 -12.05 0.06 12.46
C ALA A 9 -11.51 -1.39 12.52
N GLY A 10 -10.24 -1.58 12.88
CA GLY A 10 -9.59 -2.90 12.98
C GLY A 10 -8.94 -3.41 11.68
N ASN A 11 -9.03 -2.66 10.59
CA ASN A 11 -8.34 -2.96 9.32
C ASN A 11 -7.08 -2.09 9.19
N ASP A 12 -5.94 -2.65 8.82
CA ASP A 12 -4.68 -1.93 8.62
C ASP A 12 -4.13 -2.03 7.19
N PHE A 13 -3.60 -0.91 6.69
CA PHE A 13 -3.07 -0.78 5.33
C PHE A 13 -1.68 -0.15 5.33
N LEU A 14 -0.84 -0.63 4.44
CA LEU A 14 0.31 0.13 3.95
C LEU A 14 -0.17 1.04 2.83
N ILE A 15 0.28 2.29 2.81
CA ILE A 15 -0.08 3.28 1.79
C ILE A 15 1.19 3.75 1.08
N ALA A 16 1.18 3.70 -0.26
CA ALA A 16 2.21 4.24 -1.12
C ALA A 16 1.66 5.39 -1.98
N ASP A 17 2.43 6.47 -2.13
CA ASP A 17 2.12 7.53 -3.10
C ASP A 17 2.62 7.13 -4.49
N GLY A 18 1.70 6.69 -5.33
CA GLY A 18 1.95 6.23 -6.70
C GLY A 18 1.68 7.29 -7.78
N ARG A 19 1.36 8.54 -7.40
CA ARG A 19 0.95 9.59 -8.34
C ARG A 19 2.06 10.03 -9.30
N LYS A 20 3.31 9.96 -8.86
CA LYS A 20 4.50 10.24 -9.71
C LYS A 20 5.07 8.96 -10.33
N GLU A 21 5.20 7.92 -9.52
CA GLU A 21 5.81 6.65 -9.91
C GLU A 21 5.14 5.52 -9.12
N LYS A 22 4.66 4.49 -9.81
CA LYS A 22 4.07 3.32 -9.14
C LYS A 22 5.18 2.52 -8.44
N PRO A 23 4.90 1.93 -7.27
CA PRO A 23 5.91 1.21 -6.49
C PRO A 23 6.49 -0.05 -7.19
N GLY A 24 5.93 -0.49 -8.33
CA GLY A 24 6.48 -1.57 -9.14
C GLY A 24 6.49 -2.94 -8.43
N LEU A 25 5.60 -3.13 -7.45
CA LEU A 25 5.52 -4.34 -6.65
C LEU A 25 4.61 -5.38 -7.32
N ASP A 26 5.06 -6.63 -7.35
CA ASP A 26 4.23 -7.78 -7.70
C ASP A 26 3.44 -8.32 -6.50
N SER A 27 2.55 -9.27 -6.75
CA SER A 27 1.69 -9.85 -5.72
C SER A 27 2.46 -10.62 -4.64
N LEU A 28 3.59 -11.24 -4.96
CA LEU A 28 4.40 -11.98 -3.99
C LEU A 28 5.14 -11.01 -3.05
N GLN A 29 5.65 -9.91 -3.62
CA GLN A 29 6.27 -8.83 -2.86
C GLN A 29 5.25 -8.15 -1.94
N ILE A 30 4.03 -7.87 -2.44
CA ILE A 30 2.95 -7.32 -1.62
C ILE A 30 2.59 -8.27 -0.48
N ALA A 31 2.43 -9.58 -0.76
CA ALA A 31 2.13 -10.56 0.26
C ALA A 31 3.24 -10.64 1.33
N SER A 32 4.51 -10.62 0.92
CA SER A 32 5.65 -10.61 1.85
C SER A 32 5.69 -9.33 2.71
N LEU A 33 5.30 -8.18 2.16
CA LEU A 33 5.22 -6.93 2.92
C LEU A 33 4.08 -6.97 3.95
N CYS A 34 2.95 -7.55 3.58
CA CYS A 34 1.77 -7.66 4.44
C CYS A 34 1.86 -8.76 5.51
N ASP A 35 2.83 -9.68 5.42
CA ASP A 35 3.05 -10.71 6.44
C ASP A 35 3.27 -10.07 7.83
N ARG A 36 2.49 -10.50 8.82
CA ARG A 36 2.49 -9.90 10.18
C ARG A 36 3.67 -10.34 11.05
N ARG A 37 4.41 -11.38 10.67
CA ARG A 37 5.53 -11.94 11.44
C ARG A 37 6.88 -11.53 10.87
N TYR A 38 6.99 -11.48 9.55
CA TYR A 38 8.25 -11.27 8.83
C TYR A 38 8.24 -10.03 7.93
N GLY A 39 7.07 -9.43 7.69
CA GLY A 39 6.89 -8.19 6.95
C GLY A 39 6.58 -6.99 7.85
N LEU A 40 6.01 -5.94 7.26
CA LEU A 40 5.53 -4.76 7.99
C LEU A 40 4.18 -5.02 8.69
N GLY A 41 3.47 -6.06 8.25
CA GLY A 41 2.15 -6.46 8.71
C GLY A 41 1.07 -5.49 8.26
N ALA A 42 0.13 -5.94 7.44
CA ALA A 42 -1.07 -5.20 7.10
C ALA A 42 -2.09 -6.15 6.47
N ASP A 43 -3.36 -5.77 6.43
CA ASP A 43 -4.38 -6.48 5.65
C ASP A 43 -4.18 -6.24 4.15
N GLY A 44 -3.56 -5.13 3.74
CA GLY A 44 -3.25 -4.86 2.34
C GLY A 44 -2.33 -3.66 2.08
N LEU A 45 -2.04 -3.45 0.79
CA LEU A 45 -1.36 -2.27 0.25
C LEU A 45 -2.36 -1.44 -0.55
N MET A 46 -2.43 -0.15 -0.24
CA MET A 46 -3.17 0.86 -1.00
C MET A 46 -2.18 1.76 -1.74
N VAL A 47 -2.39 1.97 -3.04
CA VAL A 47 -1.58 2.86 -3.85
C VAL A 47 -2.43 4.04 -4.26
N LEU A 48 -2.00 5.24 -3.89
CA LEU A 48 -2.64 6.48 -4.32
C LEU A 48 -2.20 6.76 -5.76
N GLU A 49 -3.13 6.75 -6.70
CA GLU A 49 -2.86 7.06 -8.10
C GLU A 49 -3.42 8.45 -8.45
N SER A 50 -3.18 8.90 -9.68
CA SER A 50 -3.82 10.10 -10.21
C SER A 50 -4.69 9.69 -11.38
N ARG A 51 -5.91 10.24 -11.40
CA ARG A 51 -6.87 10.07 -12.48
C ARG A 51 -7.34 11.44 -12.97
N GLU A 52 -7.67 11.52 -14.26
CA GLU A 52 -8.15 12.77 -14.87
C GLU A 52 -9.62 13.08 -14.54
N ASP A 53 -10.40 12.05 -14.20
CA ASP A 53 -11.85 12.10 -13.98
C ASP A 53 -12.27 11.84 -12.52
N ALA A 54 -11.31 11.82 -11.59
CA ALA A 54 -11.54 11.67 -10.16
C ALA A 54 -10.55 12.54 -9.38
N ASP A 55 -10.87 12.84 -8.13
CA ASP A 55 -9.97 13.61 -7.24
C ASP A 55 -8.65 12.87 -6.99
N PHE A 56 -8.66 11.54 -7.11
CA PHE A 56 -7.54 10.61 -6.96
C PHE A 56 -7.85 9.29 -7.70
#